data_AF-A0A5R8YSB8-F1
#
_entry.id   AF-A0A5R8YSB8-F1
#
_cell.length_a   1.000
_cell.length_b   1.000
_cell.length_c   1.000
_cell.angle_alpha   90.00
_cell.angle_beta   90.00
_cell.angle_gamma   90.00
#
_symmetry.space_group_name_H-M   'P 1'
#
loop_
_entity.id
_entity.type
_entity.pdbx_description
1 polymer ?
#
loop_
_entity_poly.entity_id
_entity_poly.type
_entity_poly.pdbx_seq_one_letter_code
_entity_poly.pdbx_strand_id
1 'polypeptide(L)'
;MHSARDLLIALARRYSFGDVGALAPAVLGENERAARVASVCEFGQRLLTLDAEDFAAEIDAQTVPADLRRRARACHMPQTPREQPRGALDSLRPAYALLLEVIEARWRRRELSSMIAAVHICGEYLPLLAFEPALGHAGDPARWPEGLRAPGSRFGAMADRECDHTRAERSAAERTLRVAVEPPTGWRAYFDRQHSQVAGALGTCAGRCRTPCRALDWVPDPGDLAARCRVALAFADTPLVRLRHAAPVGHGFGVPSPEETLEAWDRSRAALAKHDAAHAVTADDGFPLPGLPALISAVAAVPVRPATLLADVSAHVVELLR
;
A
#
# COMPACT_ATOMS: atom_id res chain seq x y z
N MET A 1 5.22 -14.45 33.13
CA MET A 1 6.47 -14.16 32.38
C MET A 1 7.60 -14.52 33.31
N HIS A 2 8.30 -15.62 33.03
CA HIS A 2 9.17 -16.28 34.00
C HIS A 2 10.64 -16.37 33.53
N SER A 3 10.95 -15.94 32.30
CA SER A 3 12.32 -15.88 31.76
C SER A 3 12.51 -14.76 30.71
N ALA A 4 13.76 -14.41 30.39
CA ALA A 4 14.11 -13.49 29.29
C ALA A 4 13.62 -14.02 27.93
N ARG A 5 13.54 -15.34 27.78
CA ARG A 5 12.97 -16.02 26.61
C ARG A 5 11.46 -15.77 26.48
N ASP A 6 10.72 -15.80 27.59
CA ASP A 6 9.29 -15.46 27.60
C ASP A 6 9.05 -14.01 27.17
N LEU A 7 9.97 -13.10 27.52
CA LEU A 7 9.93 -11.71 27.06
C LEU A 7 10.09 -11.62 25.54
N LEU A 8 11.06 -12.33 24.95
CA LEU A 8 11.21 -12.36 23.48
C LEU A 8 9.96 -12.91 22.78
N ILE A 9 9.34 -13.96 23.33
CA ILE A 9 8.09 -14.51 22.81
C ILE A 9 6.95 -13.48 22.90
N ALA A 10 6.85 -12.73 24.00
CA ALA A 10 5.86 -11.68 24.16
C ALA A 10 6.07 -10.51 23.18
N LEU A 11 7.32 -10.12 22.93
CA LEU A 11 7.68 -9.10 21.94
C LEU A 11 7.39 -9.57 20.51
N ALA A 12 7.72 -10.82 20.16
CA ALA A 12 7.44 -11.39 18.86
C ALA A 12 5.93 -11.38 18.55
N ARG A 13 5.09 -11.76 19.53
CA ARG A 13 3.61 -11.71 19.42
C ARG A 13 3.04 -10.30 19.25
N ARG A 14 3.81 -9.27 19.60
CA ARG A 14 3.48 -7.86 19.39
C ARG A 14 4.10 -7.29 18.12
N TYR A 15 4.71 -8.14 17.28
CA TYR A 15 5.41 -7.77 16.05
C TYR A 15 6.64 -6.86 16.29
N SER A 16 7.22 -6.86 17.50
CA SER A 16 8.44 -6.12 17.83
C SER A 16 9.68 -6.82 17.26
N PHE A 17 9.69 -7.06 15.96
CA PHE A 17 10.74 -7.84 15.29
C PHE A 17 12.13 -7.24 15.49
N GLY A 18 12.28 -5.92 15.35
CA GLY A 18 13.55 -5.24 15.61
C GLY A 18 14.13 -5.54 17.00
N ASP A 19 13.30 -5.43 18.05
CA ASP A 19 13.74 -5.69 19.43
C ASP A 19 14.09 -7.18 19.63
N VAL A 20 13.27 -8.09 19.10
CA VAL A 20 13.52 -9.54 19.22
C VAL A 20 14.83 -9.92 18.53
N GLY A 21 15.06 -9.42 17.31
CA GLY A 21 16.29 -9.69 16.56
C GLY A 21 17.53 -9.15 17.27
N ALA A 22 17.46 -7.94 17.82
CA ALA A 22 18.58 -7.32 18.54
C ALA A 22 18.90 -8.02 19.87
N LEU A 23 17.89 -8.51 20.59
CA LEU A 23 18.07 -9.15 21.90
C LEU A 23 18.34 -10.66 21.82
N ALA A 24 18.06 -11.31 20.68
CA ALA A 24 18.20 -12.76 20.54
C ALA A 24 19.60 -13.30 20.89
N PRO A 25 20.73 -12.69 20.45
CA PRO A 25 22.07 -13.18 20.80
C PRO A 25 22.35 -13.14 22.31
N ALA A 26 21.89 -12.10 23.01
CA ALA A 26 22.09 -11.96 24.44
C ALA A 26 21.27 -12.99 25.26
N VAL A 27 20.10 -13.40 24.75
CA VAL A 27 19.20 -14.33 25.45
C VAL A 27 19.46 -15.79 25.10
N LEU A 28 19.81 -16.09 23.85
CA LEU A 28 20.00 -17.45 23.33
C LEU A 28 21.49 -17.87 23.24
N GLY A 29 22.42 -16.93 23.45
CA GLY A 29 23.84 -17.08 23.14
C GLY A 29 24.15 -16.82 21.66
N GLU A 30 25.40 -16.46 21.36
CA GLU A 30 25.89 -16.25 20.00
C GLU A 30 26.02 -17.57 19.24
N ASN A 31 24.93 -18.03 18.66
CA ASN A 31 24.86 -19.28 17.90
C ASN A 31 23.97 -19.14 16.65
N GLU A 32 23.98 -20.19 15.82
CA GLU A 32 23.21 -20.24 14.58
C GLU A 32 21.71 -20.00 14.80
N ARG A 33 21.16 -20.44 15.93
CA ARG A 33 19.75 -20.22 16.28
C ARG A 33 19.45 -18.74 16.52
N ALA A 34 20.30 -18.03 17.25
CA ALA A 34 20.16 -16.58 17.44
C ALA A 34 20.27 -15.83 16.12
N ALA A 35 21.23 -16.20 15.26
CA ALA A 35 21.38 -15.63 13.92
C ALA A 35 20.13 -15.86 13.05
N ARG A 36 19.54 -17.05 13.10
CA ARG A 36 18.30 -17.36 12.37
C ARG A 36 17.11 -16.55 12.89
N VAL A 37 16.96 -16.40 14.21
CA VAL A 37 15.92 -15.53 14.79
C VAL A 37 16.08 -14.10 14.33
N ALA A 38 17.31 -13.55 14.36
CA ALA A 38 17.60 -12.19 13.91
C ALA A 38 17.25 -12.00 12.42
N SER A 39 17.64 -12.93 11.55
CA SER A 39 17.33 -12.87 10.11
C SER A 39 15.83 -12.93 9.82
N VAL A 40 15.07 -13.81 10.48
CA VAL A 40 13.60 -13.86 10.32
C VAL A 40 12.94 -12.58 10.87
N CYS A 41 13.49 -12.01 11.93
CA CYS A 41 13.03 -10.73 12.47
C CYS A 41 13.29 -9.57 11.49
N GLU A 42 14.45 -9.55 10.81
CA GLU A 42 14.73 -8.55 9.78
C GLU A 42 13.74 -8.63 8.61
N PHE A 43 13.41 -9.85 8.17
CA PHE A 43 12.33 -10.08 7.19
C PHE A 43 10.98 -9.53 7.68
N GLY A 44 10.58 -9.85 8.92
CA GLY A 44 9.35 -9.33 9.52
C GLY A 44 9.35 -7.81 9.68
N GLN A 45 10.49 -7.22 10.01
CA GLN A 45 10.66 -5.78 10.16
C GLN A 45 10.47 -5.05 8.84
N ARG A 46 11.05 -5.55 7.73
CA ARG A 46 10.87 -4.98 6.39
C ARG A 46 9.39 -4.97 5.97
N LEU A 47 8.67 -6.07 6.20
CA LEU A 47 7.22 -6.15 5.94
C LEU A 47 6.45 -5.11 6.75
N LEU A 48 6.78 -4.96 8.04
CA LEU A 48 6.13 -4.02 8.95
C LEU A 48 6.43 -2.54 8.63
N THR A 49 7.60 -2.25 8.07
CA THR A 49 7.96 -0.91 7.58
C THR A 49 7.51 -0.65 6.15
N LEU A 50 6.87 -1.64 5.50
CA LEU A 50 6.38 -1.58 4.13
C LEU A 50 7.51 -1.28 3.12
N ASP A 51 8.70 -1.82 3.37
CA ASP A 51 9.85 -1.70 2.48
C ASP A 51 9.74 -2.68 1.30
N ALA A 52 8.84 -2.36 0.38
CA ALA A 52 8.44 -3.27 -0.69
C ALA A 52 9.58 -3.63 -1.67
N GLU A 53 10.65 -2.83 -1.70
CA GLU A 53 11.84 -3.08 -2.55
C GLU A 53 12.64 -4.28 -2.04
N ASP A 54 12.62 -4.52 -0.73
CA ASP A 54 13.44 -5.54 -0.10
C ASP A 54 12.69 -6.85 0.20
N PHE A 55 11.40 -6.94 -0.13
CA PHE A 55 10.58 -8.15 0.15
C PHE A 55 11.05 -9.43 -0.58
N ALA A 56 11.89 -9.29 -1.60
CA ALA A 56 12.35 -10.38 -2.45
C ALA A 56 13.85 -10.71 -2.29
N ALA A 57 14.49 -10.27 -1.20
CA ALA A 57 15.92 -10.47 -0.99
C ALA A 57 16.32 -11.95 -0.96
N GLU A 58 17.35 -12.30 -1.73
CA GLU A 58 17.82 -13.69 -1.86
C GLU A 58 18.41 -14.25 -0.55
N ILE A 59 18.90 -13.36 0.33
CA ILE A 59 19.45 -13.75 1.65
C ILE A 59 18.42 -14.48 2.53
N ASP A 60 17.12 -14.19 2.33
CA ASP A 60 16.04 -14.79 3.11
C ASP A 60 15.83 -16.28 2.80
N ALA A 61 16.35 -16.77 1.68
CA ALA A 61 16.14 -18.16 1.24
C ALA A 61 16.67 -19.21 2.21
N GLN A 62 17.66 -18.84 3.03
CA GLN A 62 18.31 -19.73 3.97
C GLN A 62 17.56 -19.87 5.29
N THR A 63 16.82 -18.84 5.70
CA THR A 63 16.28 -18.72 7.07
C THR A 63 14.76 -18.62 7.11
N VAL A 64 14.14 -18.07 6.06
CA VAL A 64 12.70 -17.79 5.99
C VAL A 64 11.96 -18.87 5.18
N PRO A 65 10.89 -19.46 5.73
CA PRO A 65 10.04 -20.42 5.02
C PRO A 65 9.59 -19.95 3.62
N ALA A 66 9.64 -20.86 2.64
CA ALA A 66 9.34 -20.55 1.23
C ALA A 66 7.94 -19.96 1.02
N ASP A 67 6.95 -20.37 1.82
CA ASP A 67 5.59 -19.84 1.77
C ASP A 67 5.53 -18.34 2.13
N LEU A 68 6.21 -17.95 3.21
CA LEU A 68 6.29 -16.55 3.65
C LEU A 68 7.00 -15.69 2.59
N ARG A 69 8.11 -16.20 2.04
CA ARG A 69 8.84 -15.52 0.95
C ARG A 69 7.99 -15.35 -0.29
N ARG A 70 7.21 -16.37 -0.68
CA ARG A 70 6.31 -16.29 -1.85
C ARG A 70 5.25 -15.21 -1.65
N ARG A 71 4.64 -15.13 -0.46
CA ARG A 71 3.63 -14.11 -0.13
C ARG A 71 4.24 -12.70 -0.07
N ALA A 72 5.43 -12.53 0.49
CA ALA A 72 6.15 -11.26 0.47
C ALA A 72 6.51 -10.84 -0.97
N ARG A 73 7.00 -11.77 -1.80
CA ARG A 73 7.30 -11.51 -3.22
C ARG A 73 6.07 -11.10 -4.04
N ALA A 74 4.86 -11.52 -3.66
CA ALA A 74 3.63 -11.04 -4.28
C ALA A 74 3.32 -9.56 -3.96
N CYS A 75 3.88 -9.03 -2.86
CA CYS A 75 3.76 -7.63 -2.44
C CYS A 75 4.94 -6.76 -2.90
N HIS A 76 6.00 -7.38 -3.43
CA HIS A 76 7.24 -6.71 -3.81
C HIS A 76 7.05 -5.72 -4.96
N MET A 77 7.70 -4.57 -4.87
CA MET A 77 7.77 -3.61 -5.99
C MET A 77 9.01 -3.90 -6.84
N PRO A 78 8.87 -4.32 -8.11
CA PRO A 78 10.00 -4.64 -8.97
C PRO A 78 10.99 -3.48 -9.08
N GLN A 79 12.29 -3.78 -8.98
CA GLN A 79 13.39 -2.82 -9.01
C GLN A 79 13.94 -2.57 -10.42
N THR A 80 13.54 -3.39 -11.39
CA THR A 80 13.86 -3.18 -12.80
C THR A 80 12.65 -3.38 -13.71
N PRO A 81 12.65 -2.77 -14.91
CA PRO A 81 11.55 -2.94 -15.86
C PRO A 81 11.29 -4.39 -16.27
N ARG A 82 12.32 -5.26 -16.22
CA ARG A 82 12.25 -6.66 -16.69
C ARG A 82 12.13 -7.68 -15.57
N GLU A 83 12.17 -7.25 -14.31
CA GLU A 83 12.14 -8.16 -13.17
C GLU A 83 10.85 -8.98 -13.14
N GLN A 84 11.00 -10.26 -12.80
CA GLN A 84 9.92 -11.24 -12.69
C GLN A 84 10.04 -12.02 -11.38
N PRO A 85 8.91 -12.39 -10.75
CA PRO A 85 7.54 -12.01 -11.08
C PRO A 85 7.29 -10.50 -10.88
N ARG A 86 6.21 -9.96 -11.46
CA ARG A 86 5.88 -8.51 -11.40
C ARG A 86 5.39 -8.03 -10.02
N GLY A 87 5.18 -8.92 -9.05
CA GLY A 87 4.79 -8.57 -7.68
C GLY A 87 3.58 -7.64 -7.63
N ALA A 88 3.72 -6.52 -6.92
CA ALA A 88 2.67 -5.51 -6.74
C ALA A 88 2.22 -4.84 -8.05
N LEU A 89 3.01 -4.91 -9.14
CA LEU A 89 2.59 -4.41 -10.46
C LEU A 89 1.68 -5.39 -11.20
N ASP A 90 1.71 -6.68 -10.86
CA ASP A 90 0.74 -7.64 -11.40
C ASP A 90 -0.62 -7.47 -10.72
N SER A 91 -0.63 -7.30 -9.41
CA SER A 91 -1.83 -7.01 -8.63
C SER A 91 -1.47 -6.29 -7.35
N LEU A 92 -2.23 -5.24 -7.02
CA LEU A 92 -2.07 -4.52 -5.76
C LEU A 92 -2.74 -5.25 -4.60
N ARG A 93 -3.61 -6.24 -4.86
CA ARG A 93 -4.42 -6.91 -3.82
C ARG A 93 -3.57 -7.50 -2.69
N PRO A 94 -2.46 -8.23 -2.95
CA PRO A 94 -1.60 -8.73 -1.87
C PRO A 94 -0.98 -7.61 -1.04
N ALA A 95 -0.54 -6.53 -1.69
CA ALA A 95 0.03 -5.37 -1.02
C ALA A 95 -1.02 -4.65 -0.15
N TYR A 96 -2.26 -4.52 -0.62
CA TYR A 96 -3.37 -3.97 0.18
C TYR A 96 -3.76 -4.88 1.36
N ALA A 97 -3.73 -6.20 1.18
CA ALA A 97 -3.95 -7.14 2.26
C ALA A 97 -2.87 -7.00 3.35
N LEU A 98 -1.60 -6.85 2.97
CA LEU A 98 -0.49 -6.56 3.89
C LEU A 98 -0.64 -5.18 4.55
N LEU A 99 -1.02 -4.14 3.80
CA LEU A 99 -1.28 -2.80 4.35
C LEU A 99 -2.34 -2.83 5.44
N LEU A 100 -3.44 -3.57 5.23
CA LEU A 100 -4.48 -3.76 6.24
C LEU A 100 -3.95 -4.49 7.49
N GLU A 101 -3.15 -5.53 7.32
CA GLU A 101 -2.51 -6.23 8.45
C GLU A 101 -1.53 -5.31 9.22
N VAL A 102 -0.75 -4.49 8.51
CA VAL A 102 0.16 -3.49 9.10
C VAL A 102 -0.62 -2.42 9.86
N ILE A 103 -1.72 -1.89 9.30
CA ILE A 103 -2.58 -0.91 9.97
C ILE A 103 -3.09 -1.50 11.29
N GLU A 104 -3.58 -2.73 11.27
CA GLU A 104 -4.05 -3.41 12.47
C GLU A 104 -2.93 -3.63 13.51
N ALA A 105 -1.76 -4.09 13.08
CA ALA A 105 -0.61 -4.28 13.94
C ALA A 105 -0.17 -2.97 14.61
N ARG A 106 -0.05 -1.88 13.83
CA ARG A 106 0.35 -0.55 14.32
C ARG A 106 -0.69 0.05 15.27
N TRP A 107 -1.97 -0.13 14.99
CA TRP A 107 -3.05 0.30 15.89
C TRP A 107 -2.93 -0.37 17.27
N ARG A 108 -2.81 -1.71 17.29
CA ARG A 108 -2.66 -2.48 18.55
C ARG A 108 -1.42 -2.09 19.34
N ARG A 109 -0.36 -1.66 18.64
CA ARG A 109 0.90 -1.17 19.23
C ARG A 109 0.86 0.30 19.64
N ARG A 110 -0.23 1.04 19.35
CA ARG A 110 -0.35 2.49 19.54
C ARG A 110 0.67 3.32 18.74
N GLU A 111 1.07 2.82 17.58
CA GLU A 111 2.04 3.47 16.68
C GLU A 111 1.30 4.27 15.60
N LEU A 112 0.55 5.27 16.03
CA LEU A 112 -0.45 5.93 15.18
C LEU A 112 0.14 6.72 14.02
N SER A 113 1.31 7.35 14.18
CA SER A 113 1.99 8.01 13.05
C SER A 113 2.32 7.04 11.91
N SER A 114 2.87 5.85 12.24
CA SER A 114 3.17 4.81 11.26
C SER A 114 1.90 4.18 10.69
N MET A 115 0.85 4.03 11.50
CA MET A 115 -0.45 3.57 11.03
C MET A 115 -1.05 4.54 10.00
N ILE A 116 -1.05 5.84 10.29
CA ILE A 116 -1.56 6.88 9.39
C ILE A 116 -0.73 6.96 8.10
N ALA A 117 0.59 6.73 8.16
CA ALA A 117 1.41 6.61 6.96
C ALA A 117 0.95 5.44 6.07
N ALA A 118 0.64 4.28 6.64
CA ALA A 118 0.10 3.13 5.89
C ALA A 118 -1.30 3.42 5.30
N VAL A 119 -2.19 4.08 6.05
CA VAL A 119 -3.50 4.54 5.55
C VAL A 119 -3.32 5.53 4.39
N HIS A 120 -2.33 6.40 4.46
CA HIS A 120 -2.03 7.35 3.41
C HIS A 120 -1.55 6.65 2.12
N ILE A 121 -0.65 5.67 2.23
CA ILE A 121 -0.23 4.83 1.10
C ILE A 121 -1.44 4.15 0.45
N CYS A 122 -2.38 3.63 1.26
CA CYS A 122 -3.63 3.10 0.73
C CYS A 122 -4.37 4.16 -0.10
N GLY A 123 -4.48 5.40 0.37
CA GLY A 123 -5.15 6.47 -0.36
C GLY A 123 -4.49 6.85 -1.69
N GLU A 124 -3.16 6.97 -1.70
CA GLU A 124 -2.39 7.35 -2.90
C GLU A 124 -2.57 6.35 -4.05
N TYR A 125 -2.56 5.06 -3.74
CA TYR A 125 -2.60 3.99 -4.75
C TYR A 125 -4.00 3.45 -5.04
N LEU A 126 -5.03 3.91 -4.33
CA LEU A 126 -6.39 3.38 -4.44
C LEU A 126 -6.97 3.50 -5.85
N PRO A 127 -6.68 4.57 -6.62
CA PRO A 127 -7.08 4.61 -8.02
C PRO A 127 -6.50 3.47 -8.87
N LEU A 128 -5.24 3.06 -8.66
CA LEU A 128 -4.67 1.93 -9.41
C LEU A 128 -5.37 0.60 -9.08
N LEU A 129 -5.74 0.40 -7.82
CA LEU A 129 -6.55 -0.74 -7.42
C LEU A 129 -7.94 -0.71 -8.08
N ALA A 130 -8.54 0.48 -8.24
CA ALA A 130 -9.78 0.65 -8.97
C ALA A 130 -9.64 0.31 -10.47
N PHE A 131 -8.50 0.64 -11.07
CA PHE A 131 -8.23 0.33 -12.48
C PHE A 131 -7.89 -1.14 -12.74
N GLU A 132 -7.48 -1.90 -11.72
CA GLU A 132 -6.97 -3.27 -11.89
C GLU A 132 -7.94 -4.20 -12.65
N PRO A 133 -9.28 -4.20 -12.43
CA PRO A 133 -10.21 -4.99 -13.24
C PRO A 133 -10.24 -4.63 -14.73
N ALA A 134 -9.98 -3.36 -15.09
CA ALA A 134 -9.96 -2.90 -16.48
C ALA A 134 -8.60 -3.13 -17.15
N LEU A 135 -7.51 -2.97 -16.39
CA LEU A 135 -6.13 -3.15 -16.89
C LEU A 135 -5.69 -4.63 -16.90
N GLY A 136 -6.22 -5.44 -16.00
CA GLY A 136 -5.66 -6.77 -15.68
C GLY A 136 -4.31 -6.71 -14.97
N HIS A 137 -3.93 -5.54 -14.43
CA HIS A 137 -2.70 -5.31 -13.68
C HIS A 137 -2.78 -4.02 -12.85
N ALA A 138 -1.75 -3.77 -12.03
CA ALA A 138 -1.70 -2.70 -11.04
C ALA A 138 -0.91 -1.47 -11.52
N GLY A 139 -1.17 -1.05 -12.76
CA GLY A 139 -0.44 0.07 -13.39
C GLY A 139 1.04 -0.18 -13.66
N ASP A 140 1.36 -1.34 -14.23
CA ASP A 140 2.68 -1.69 -14.74
C ASP A 140 3.01 -0.82 -15.98
N PRO A 141 4.07 0.01 -15.94
CA PRO A 141 4.45 0.85 -17.07
C PRO A 141 4.76 0.09 -18.36
N ALA A 142 5.10 -1.20 -18.28
CA ALA A 142 5.38 -2.03 -19.45
C ALA A 142 4.10 -2.57 -20.13
N ARG A 143 2.92 -2.41 -19.53
CA ARG A 143 1.67 -3.04 -19.96
C ARG A 143 0.54 -2.03 -20.25
N TRP A 144 0.86 -0.74 -20.29
CA TRP A 144 -0.14 0.30 -20.55
C TRP A 144 -0.87 0.07 -21.89
N PRO A 145 -2.20 0.25 -21.93
CA PRO A 145 -2.96 0.10 -23.15
C PRO A 145 -2.63 1.20 -24.15
N GLU A 146 -2.59 0.85 -25.44
CA GLU A 146 -2.29 1.79 -26.53
C GLU A 146 -3.27 2.98 -26.57
N GLY A 147 -4.49 2.80 -26.06
CA GLY A 147 -5.50 3.85 -25.96
C GLY A 147 -5.05 5.10 -25.19
N LEU A 148 -4.13 4.97 -24.22
CA LEU A 148 -3.56 6.13 -23.52
C LEU A 148 -2.73 7.02 -24.45
N ARG A 149 -2.19 6.46 -25.55
CA ARG A 149 -1.39 7.16 -26.57
C ARG A 149 -2.17 7.45 -27.86
N ALA A 150 -3.44 7.04 -27.94
CA ALA A 150 -4.21 7.15 -29.17
C ALA A 150 -4.45 8.62 -29.59
N PRO A 151 -4.61 8.91 -30.90
CA PRO A 151 -4.97 10.24 -31.37
C PRO A 151 -6.23 10.76 -30.65
N GLY A 152 -6.13 11.95 -30.06
CA GLY A 152 -7.20 12.54 -29.24
C GLY A 152 -7.14 12.19 -27.76
N SER A 153 -6.18 11.37 -27.31
CA SER A 153 -5.81 11.27 -25.91
C SER A 153 -4.97 12.47 -25.48
N ARG A 154 -5.27 13.01 -24.29
CA ARG A 154 -4.49 14.08 -23.64
C ARG A 154 -3.62 13.54 -22.51
N PHE A 155 -3.62 12.23 -22.27
CA PHE A 155 -2.87 11.62 -21.17
C PHE A 155 -1.35 11.80 -21.40
N GLY A 156 -0.68 12.51 -20.49
CA GLY A 156 0.73 12.88 -20.64
C GLY A 156 1.01 14.03 -21.62
N ALA A 157 -0.02 14.69 -22.16
CA ALA A 157 0.17 15.82 -23.07
C ALA A 157 0.57 17.10 -22.31
N MET A 158 1.87 17.42 -22.30
CA MET A 158 2.42 18.51 -21.48
C MET A 158 1.92 19.93 -21.82
N ALA A 159 1.53 20.17 -23.08
CA ALA A 159 1.10 21.48 -23.56
C ALA A 159 -0.42 21.71 -23.46
N ASP A 160 -1.19 20.67 -23.12
CA ASP A 160 -2.64 20.75 -23.12
C ASP A 160 -3.15 21.45 -21.85
N ARG A 161 -3.78 22.62 -22.05
CA ARG A 161 -4.35 23.45 -20.98
C ARG A 161 -5.78 23.09 -20.61
N GLU A 162 -6.46 22.30 -21.45
CA GLU A 162 -7.83 21.84 -21.20
C GLU A 162 -7.84 20.52 -20.41
N CYS A 163 -6.69 19.87 -20.25
CA CYS A 163 -6.52 18.71 -19.40
C CYS A 163 -6.57 19.09 -17.90
N ASP A 164 -7.45 18.44 -17.14
CA ASP A 164 -7.62 18.66 -15.69
C ASP A 164 -6.45 18.16 -14.83
N HIS A 165 -5.49 17.43 -15.42
CA HIS A 165 -4.27 17.05 -14.69
C HIS A 165 -3.49 18.27 -14.25
N THR A 166 -2.91 18.20 -13.06
CA THR A 166 -1.88 19.13 -12.62
C THR A 166 -0.61 18.99 -13.47
N ARG A 167 0.32 19.94 -13.34
CA ARG A 167 1.62 19.85 -14.02
C ARG A 167 2.41 18.61 -13.58
N ALA A 168 2.31 18.24 -12.29
CA ALA A 168 2.99 17.06 -11.75
C ALA A 168 2.41 15.76 -12.33
N GLU A 169 1.08 15.65 -12.36
CA GLU A 169 0.37 14.52 -12.97
C GLU A 169 0.67 14.40 -14.47
N ARG A 170 0.66 15.50 -15.23
CA ARG A 170 1.04 15.46 -16.66
C ARG A 170 2.47 14.95 -16.87
N SER A 171 3.42 15.41 -16.05
CA SER A 171 4.82 14.95 -16.11
C SER A 171 4.95 13.46 -15.78
N ALA A 172 4.24 13.00 -14.75
CA ALA A 172 4.23 11.58 -14.37
C ALA A 172 3.53 10.71 -15.43
N ALA A 173 2.43 11.17 -15.99
CA ALA A 173 1.68 10.51 -17.07
C ALA A 173 2.49 10.45 -18.38
N GLU A 174 3.30 11.46 -18.69
CA GLU A 174 4.22 11.40 -19.84
C GLU A 174 5.33 10.37 -19.60
N ARG A 175 5.95 10.42 -18.42
CA ARG A 175 7.09 9.54 -18.10
C ARG A 175 6.69 8.07 -17.97
N THR A 176 5.54 7.77 -17.37
CA THR A 176 5.07 6.38 -17.21
C THR A 176 4.90 5.67 -18.55
N LEU A 177 4.56 6.40 -19.62
CA LEU A 177 4.42 5.79 -20.93
C LEU A 177 5.75 5.29 -21.49
N ARG A 178 6.90 5.83 -21.06
CA ARG A 178 8.23 5.47 -21.60
C ARG A 178 9.19 4.81 -20.60
N VAL A 179 8.89 4.85 -19.30
CA VAL A 179 9.84 4.40 -18.26
C VAL A 179 10.21 2.91 -18.35
N ALA A 180 9.38 2.09 -19.00
CA ALA A 180 9.67 0.67 -19.18
C ALA A 180 10.95 0.36 -20.00
N VAL A 181 11.46 1.33 -20.76
CA VAL A 181 12.74 1.20 -21.49
C VAL A 181 13.89 2.02 -20.86
N GLU A 182 13.63 2.71 -19.76
CA GLU A 182 14.67 3.42 -19.01
C GLU A 182 15.61 2.43 -18.27
N PRO A 183 16.85 2.82 -17.97
CA PRO A 183 17.74 2.02 -17.12
C PRO A 183 17.16 1.85 -15.70
N PRO A 184 17.65 0.87 -14.91
CA PRO A 184 17.16 0.61 -13.54
C PRO A 184 17.15 1.84 -12.61
N THR A 185 18.05 2.80 -12.80
CA THR A 185 18.06 4.06 -12.04
C THR A 185 16.87 4.96 -12.39
N GLY A 186 16.50 5.04 -13.68
CA GLY A 186 15.33 5.78 -14.14
C GLY A 186 14.03 5.14 -13.64
N TRP A 187 13.93 3.81 -13.74
CA TRP A 187 12.81 3.03 -13.21
C TRP A 187 12.57 3.30 -11.72
N ARG A 188 13.60 3.14 -10.87
CA ARG A 188 13.49 3.43 -9.42
C ARG A 188 13.10 4.87 -9.15
N ALA A 189 13.75 5.83 -9.81
CA ALA A 189 13.40 7.25 -9.66
C ALA A 189 11.96 7.61 -10.10
N TYR A 190 11.34 6.80 -10.97
CA TYR A 190 9.93 6.94 -11.31
C TYR A 190 9.03 6.41 -10.19
N PHE A 191 9.31 5.22 -9.64
CA PHE A 191 8.55 4.67 -8.52
C PHE A 191 8.63 5.57 -7.28
N ASP A 192 9.82 6.08 -6.96
CA ASP A 192 10.04 6.96 -5.81
C ASP A 192 9.24 8.26 -5.84
N ARG A 193 9.00 8.81 -7.04
CA ARG A 193 8.58 10.22 -7.19
C ARG A 193 7.30 10.43 -7.99
N GLN A 194 6.89 9.47 -8.79
CA GLN A 194 5.89 9.70 -9.84
C GLN A 194 4.82 8.61 -9.95
N HIS A 195 5.02 7.38 -9.48
CA HIS A 195 4.01 6.32 -9.64
C HIS A 195 2.70 6.66 -8.91
N SER A 196 2.76 7.23 -7.70
CA SER A 196 1.58 7.74 -6.99
C SER A 196 0.87 8.89 -7.74
N GLN A 197 1.62 9.74 -8.44
CA GLN A 197 1.05 10.80 -9.28
C GLN A 197 0.31 10.22 -10.50
N VAL A 198 0.76 9.09 -11.03
CA VAL A 198 0.03 8.38 -12.10
C VAL A 198 -1.28 7.78 -11.58
N ALA A 199 -1.29 7.24 -10.35
CA ALA A 199 -2.52 6.80 -9.71
C ALA A 199 -3.55 7.95 -9.63
N GLY A 200 -3.13 9.12 -9.13
CA GLY A 200 -3.96 10.34 -9.11
C GLY A 200 -4.45 10.75 -10.50
N ALA A 201 -3.54 10.77 -11.49
CA ALA A 201 -3.87 11.13 -12.88
C ALA A 201 -4.93 10.21 -13.49
N LEU A 202 -4.80 8.89 -13.32
CA LEU A 202 -5.78 7.90 -13.79
C LEU A 202 -7.12 8.06 -13.06
N GLY A 203 -7.08 8.23 -11.74
CA GLY A 203 -8.27 8.52 -10.95
C GLY A 203 -9.00 9.76 -11.47
N THR A 204 -8.27 10.83 -11.78
CA THR A 204 -8.83 12.07 -12.36
C THR A 204 -9.46 11.80 -13.72
N CYS A 205 -8.77 11.07 -14.62
CA CYS A 205 -9.30 10.72 -15.94
C CYS A 205 -10.66 10.02 -15.85
N ALA A 206 -10.80 9.02 -14.96
CA ALA A 206 -12.04 8.25 -14.84
C ALA A 206 -13.11 8.94 -13.99
N GLY A 207 -12.72 9.58 -12.90
CA GLY A 207 -13.64 9.99 -11.85
C GLY A 207 -14.02 11.48 -11.83
N ARG A 208 -13.15 12.37 -12.31
CA ARG A 208 -13.30 13.83 -12.10
C ARG A 208 -13.09 14.70 -13.36
N CYS A 209 -12.66 14.12 -14.49
CA CYS A 209 -12.38 14.89 -15.70
C CYS A 209 -13.64 15.56 -16.27
N ARG A 210 -13.59 16.88 -16.41
CA ARG A 210 -14.69 17.74 -16.90
C ARG A 210 -14.71 17.84 -18.42
N THR A 211 -13.56 17.61 -19.06
CA THR A 211 -13.41 17.60 -20.51
C THR A 211 -12.79 16.26 -20.94
N PRO A 212 -13.57 15.16 -20.92
CA PRO A 212 -13.06 13.84 -21.27
C PRO A 212 -12.43 13.83 -22.67
N CYS A 213 -11.32 13.11 -22.79
CA CYS A 213 -10.62 12.86 -24.04
C CYS A 213 -10.56 11.36 -24.31
N ARG A 214 -9.97 10.94 -25.42
CA ARG A 214 -10.00 9.52 -25.85
C ARG A 214 -9.13 8.57 -25.01
N ALA A 215 -8.49 9.08 -23.96
CA ALA A 215 -7.56 8.31 -23.11
C ALA A 215 -8.19 7.07 -22.48
N LEU A 216 -9.51 7.06 -22.24
CA LEU A 216 -10.24 5.97 -21.58
C LEU A 216 -11.25 5.25 -22.48
N ASP A 217 -11.23 5.49 -23.81
CA ASP A 217 -12.17 4.86 -24.76
C ASP A 217 -12.07 3.31 -24.78
N TRP A 218 -10.96 2.76 -24.27
CA TRP A 218 -10.71 1.33 -24.18
C TRP A 218 -11.32 0.66 -22.93
N VAL A 219 -11.82 1.44 -21.97
CA VAL A 219 -12.37 0.90 -20.72
C VAL A 219 -13.75 0.26 -21.00
N PRO A 220 -13.96 -1.02 -20.63
CA PRO A 220 -15.19 -1.74 -20.95
C PRO A 220 -16.42 -1.23 -20.18
N ASP A 221 -16.26 -0.89 -18.90
CA ASP A 221 -17.31 -0.29 -18.07
C ASP A 221 -16.80 1.02 -17.44
N PRO A 222 -16.88 2.14 -18.18
CA PRO A 222 -16.40 3.42 -17.69
C PRO A 222 -17.25 3.98 -16.53
N GLY A 223 -18.52 3.57 -16.42
CA GLY A 223 -19.43 4.05 -15.38
C GLY A 223 -19.08 3.50 -14.00
N ASP A 224 -18.89 2.19 -13.91
CA ASP A 224 -18.43 1.51 -12.70
C ASP A 224 -17.04 2.01 -12.27
N LEU A 225 -16.08 2.03 -13.22
CA LEU A 225 -14.73 2.52 -12.94
C LEU A 225 -14.75 3.96 -12.43
N ALA A 226 -15.54 4.84 -13.06
CA ALA A 226 -15.68 6.22 -12.62
C ALA A 226 -16.23 6.33 -11.19
N ALA A 227 -17.20 5.49 -10.82
CA ALA A 227 -17.74 5.45 -9.45
C ALA A 227 -16.67 5.05 -8.43
N ARG A 228 -15.92 3.97 -8.71
CA ARG A 228 -14.85 3.49 -7.82
C ARG A 228 -13.67 4.47 -7.75
N CYS A 229 -13.29 5.11 -8.86
CA CYS A 229 -12.26 6.16 -8.85
C CYS A 229 -12.70 7.42 -8.10
N ARG A 230 -13.97 7.82 -8.17
CA ARG A 230 -14.48 8.93 -7.35
C ARG A 230 -14.36 8.63 -5.86
N VAL A 231 -14.70 7.41 -5.45
CA VAL A 231 -14.51 6.93 -4.07
C VAL A 231 -13.04 6.95 -3.68
N ALA A 232 -12.16 6.41 -4.53
CA ALA A 232 -10.72 6.37 -4.29
C ALA A 232 -10.14 7.77 -4.04
N LEU A 233 -10.47 8.73 -4.91
CA LEU A 233 -10.04 10.11 -4.76
C LEU A 233 -10.69 10.79 -3.54
N ALA A 234 -11.97 10.51 -3.25
CA ALA A 234 -12.63 11.03 -2.07
C ALA A 234 -11.97 10.51 -0.78
N PHE A 235 -11.54 9.24 -0.74
CA PHE A 235 -10.83 8.66 0.39
C PHE A 235 -9.50 9.37 0.67
N ALA A 236 -8.71 9.64 -0.37
CA ALA A 236 -7.45 10.39 -0.25
C ALA A 236 -7.65 11.82 0.31
N ASP A 237 -8.82 12.41 0.07
CA ASP A 237 -9.20 13.74 0.54
C ASP A 237 -9.82 13.75 1.96
N THR A 238 -9.97 12.60 2.61
CA THR A 238 -10.65 12.52 3.91
C THR A 238 -9.85 13.09 5.08
N PRO A 239 -10.52 13.49 6.19
CA PRO A 239 -9.83 13.93 7.40
C PRO A 239 -8.80 12.93 7.94
N LEU A 240 -9.09 11.62 7.88
CA LEU A 240 -8.16 10.59 8.35
C LEU A 240 -6.84 10.61 7.57
N VAL A 241 -6.89 10.63 6.24
CA VAL A 241 -5.68 10.66 5.40
C VAL A 241 -4.91 11.98 5.58
N ARG A 242 -5.61 13.08 5.84
CA ARG A 242 -5.01 14.39 6.12
C ARG A 242 -4.30 14.46 7.46
N LEU A 243 -4.56 13.55 8.41
CA LEU A 243 -3.80 13.49 9.68
C LEU A 243 -2.29 13.35 9.44
N ARG A 244 -1.86 12.73 8.33
CA ARG A 244 -0.43 12.67 7.94
C ARG A 244 0.20 14.07 7.84
N HIS A 245 -0.58 15.04 7.37
CA HIS A 245 -0.15 16.42 7.13
C HIS A 245 -0.63 17.38 8.21
N ALA A 246 -1.47 16.90 9.14
CA ALA A 246 -1.96 17.66 10.28
C ALA A 246 -0.87 17.73 11.36
N ALA A 247 0.22 18.41 11.03
CA ALA A 247 0.92 19.27 11.97
C ALA A 247 0.65 20.73 11.54
N PRO A 248 -0.56 21.27 11.75
CA PRO A 248 -0.81 22.68 11.47
C PRO A 248 -0.14 23.47 12.60
N VAL A 249 0.82 24.32 12.25
CA VAL A 249 1.17 25.59 12.94
C VAL A 249 0.47 25.78 14.31
N GLY A 250 1.17 25.39 15.38
CA GLY A 250 0.73 25.62 16.76
C GLY A 250 1.58 24.88 17.78
N HIS A 251 1.60 23.54 17.72
CA HIS A 251 2.34 22.70 18.68
C HIS A 251 2.91 21.45 17.95
N GLY A 252 3.91 21.64 17.09
CA GLY A 252 4.45 20.69 16.10
C GLY A 252 5.07 19.37 16.59
N PHE A 253 4.47 18.72 17.60
CA PHE A 253 4.90 17.44 18.19
C PHE A 253 3.73 16.45 18.39
N GLY A 254 2.51 16.78 17.95
CA GLY A 254 1.33 15.95 18.16
C GLY A 254 1.35 14.68 17.30
N VAL A 255 1.55 13.52 17.92
CA VAL A 255 1.13 12.23 17.37
C VAL A 255 -0.38 12.13 17.61
N PRO A 256 -1.21 11.81 16.59
CA PRO A 256 -2.64 11.73 16.78
C PRO A 256 -2.97 10.69 17.86
N SER A 257 -3.94 10.98 18.72
CA SER A 257 -4.41 10.00 19.72
C SER A 257 -5.32 8.95 19.07
N PRO A 258 -5.57 7.80 19.73
CA PRO A 258 -6.56 6.83 19.26
C PRO A 258 -7.94 7.45 19.06
N GLU A 259 -8.36 8.32 19.99
CA GLU A 259 -9.65 9.02 19.95
C GLU A 259 -9.71 9.98 18.77
N GLU A 260 -8.69 10.83 18.58
CA GLU A 260 -8.60 11.74 17.43
C GLU A 260 -8.64 10.98 16.09
N THR A 261 -7.95 9.84 16.04
CA THR A 261 -7.92 8.97 14.86
C THR A 261 -9.31 8.41 14.54
N LEU A 262 -10.03 7.92 15.55
CA LEU A 262 -11.38 7.37 15.37
C LEU A 262 -12.38 8.46 15.01
N GLU A 263 -12.32 9.63 15.63
CA GLU A 263 -13.16 10.77 15.27
C GLU A 263 -12.91 11.23 13.83
N ALA A 264 -11.64 11.28 13.40
CA ALA A 264 -11.29 11.56 12.01
C ALA A 264 -11.80 10.46 11.07
N TRP A 265 -11.75 9.20 11.48
CA TRP A 265 -12.30 8.09 10.71
C TRP A 265 -13.82 8.18 10.59
N ASP A 266 -14.56 8.43 11.66
CA ASP A 266 -16.02 8.55 11.60
C ASP A 266 -16.49 9.66 10.65
N ARG A 267 -15.81 10.81 10.66
CA ARG A 267 -16.07 11.88 9.67
C ARG A 267 -15.75 11.44 8.25
N SER A 268 -14.64 10.72 8.07
CA SER A 268 -14.25 10.14 6.78
C SER A 268 -15.30 9.16 6.27
N ARG A 269 -15.75 8.23 7.11
CA ARG A 269 -16.80 7.24 6.80
C ARG A 269 -18.10 7.90 6.40
N ALA A 270 -18.56 8.89 7.18
CA ALA A 270 -19.80 9.61 6.89
C ALA A 270 -19.74 10.37 5.55
N ALA A 271 -18.57 10.89 5.17
CA ALA A 271 -18.37 11.52 3.87
C ALA A 271 -18.39 10.48 2.74
N LEU A 272 -17.70 9.36 2.92
CA LEU A 272 -17.60 8.28 1.93
C LEU A 272 -18.92 7.55 1.70
N ALA A 273 -19.70 7.32 2.76
CA ALA A 273 -20.98 6.62 2.70
C ALA A 273 -22.05 7.33 1.83
N LYS A 274 -21.80 8.59 1.45
CA LYS A 274 -22.62 9.33 0.46
C LYS A 274 -22.43 8.83 -0.97
N HIS A 275 -21.38 8.05 -1.22
CA HIS A 275 -21.16 7.39 -2.50
C HIS A 275 -21.70 5.96 -2.42
N ASP A 276 -22.66 5.60 -3.28
CA ASP A 276 -23.25 4.25 -3.30
C ASP A 276 -22.19 3.16 -3.43
N ALA A 277 -21.18 3.37 -4.28
CA ALA A 277 -20.05 2.47 -4.48
C ALA A 277 -19.16 2.29 -3.23
N ALA A 278 -19.33 3.10 -2.19
CA ALA A 278 -18.60 3.03 -0.94
C ALA A 278 -19.49 2.72 0.27
N HIS A 279 -20.78 2.43 0.10
CA HIS A 279 -21.71 2.23 1.21
C HIS A 279 -21.24 1.16 2.21
N ALA A 280 -20.49 0.16 1.73
CA ALA A 280 -19.88 -0.89 2.54
C ALA A 280 -18.93 -0.38 3.64
N VAL A 281 -18.43 0.86 3.56
CA VAL A 281 -17.61 1.49 4.60
C VAL A 281 -18.35 1.65 5.95
N THR A 282 -19.68 1.55 5.94
CA THR A 282 -20.53 1.57 7.14
C THR A 282 -20.50 0.26 7.94
N ALA A 283 -19.88 -0.79 7.41
CA ALA A 283 -19.73 -2.05 8.12
C ALA A 283 -18.98 -1.88 9.45
N ASP A 284 -19.41 -2.63 10.46
CA ASP A 284 -18.69 -2.82 11.71
C ASP A 284 -18.11 -4.24 11.72
N ASP A 285 -16.88 -4.35 11.22
CA ASP A 285 -16.22 -5.61 10.89
C ASP A 285 -15.16 -6.02 11.93
N GLY A 286 -15.11 -5.33 13.06
CA GLY A 286 -14.12 -5.55 14.12
C GLY A 286 -12.71 -5.09 13.76
N PHE A 287 -12.50 -4.50 12.59
CA PHE A 287 -11.23 -3.89 12.22
C PHE A 287 -11.02 -2.58 13.01
N PRO A 288 -9.79 -2.21 13.37
CA PRO A 288 -9.54 -0.97 14.13
C PRO A 288 -10.10 0.32 13.53
N LEU A 289 -10.23 0.35 12.21
CA LEU A 289 -10.92 1.38 11.46
C LEU A 289 -12.12 0.70 10.78
N PRO A 290 -13.28 0.59 11.46
CA PRO A 290 -14.38 -0.25 11.01
C PRO A 290 -14.82 0.07 9.57
N GLY A 291 -14.94 -0.96 8.75
CA GLY A 291 -15.36 -0.85 7.36
C GLY A 291 -14.28 -0.40 6.37
N LEU A 292 -13.03 -0.14 6.81
CA LEU A 292 -11.92 0.15 5.91
C LEU A 292 -11.60 -1.02 4.95
N PRO A 293 -11.52 -2.29 5.39
CA PRO A 293 -11.37 -3.43 4.48
C PRO A 293 -12.52 -3.53 3.46
N ALA A 294 -13.75 -3.23 3.90
CA ALA A 294 -14.93 -3.24 3.04
C ALA A 294 -14.89 -2.14 1.98
N LEU A 295 -14.43 -0.93 2.33
CA LEU A 295 -14.18 0.17 1.38
C LEU A 295 -13.14 -0.23 0.33
N ILE A 296 -12.00 -0.79 0.75
CA ILE A 296 -10.94 -1.23 -0.17
C ILE A 296 -11.48 -2.32 -1.11
N SER A 297 -12.23 -3.29 -0.56
CA SER A 297 -12.86 -4.35 -1.35
C SER A 297 -13.84 -3.81 -2.39
N ALA A 298 -14.64 -2.81 -2.03
CA ALA A 298 -15.59 -2.18 -2.94
C ALA A 298 -14.87 -1.46 -4.09
N VAL A 299 -13.78 -0.74 -3.80
CA VAL A 299 -12.97 -0.10 -4.85
C VAL A 299 -12.26 -1.13 -5.73
N ALA A 300 -11.77 -2.23 -5.16
CA ALA A 300 -11.11 -3.30 -5.90
C ALA A 300 -12.07 -4.16 -6.75
N ALA A 301 -13.39 -4.02 -6.54
CA ALA A 301 -14.43 -4.90 -7.08
C ALA A 301 -14.23 -6.39 -6.73
N VAL A 302 -13.48 -6.68 -5.67
CA VAL A 302 -13.16 -8.03 -5.19
C VAL A 302 -12.86 -7.97 -3.70
N PRO A 303 -13.15 -9.03 -2.91
CA PRO A 303 -12.77 -9.06 -1.51
C PRO A 303 -11.26 -8.91 -1.30
N VAL A 304 -10.87 -7.89 -0.52
CA VAL A 304 -9.51 -7.67 -0.02
C VAL A 304 -9.59 -7.59 1.51
N ARG A 305 -9.01 -8.59 2.17
CA ARG A 305 -9.02 -8.73 3.64
C ARG A 305 -7.60 -8.55 4.18
N PRO A 306 -7.43 -8.23 5.48
CA PRO A 306 -6.12 -8.26 6.11
C PRO A 306 -5.42 -9.60 5.85
N ALA A 307 -4.14 -9.54 5.50
CA ALA A 307 -3.30 -10.72 5.37
C ALA A 307 -2.99 -11.32 6.76
N THR A 308 -2.31 -12.47 6.75
CA THR A 308 -1.73 -13.09 7.96
C THR A 308 -0.20 -13.19 7.86
N LEU A 309 0.42 -12.41 6.98
CA LEU A 309 1.85 -12.55 6.68
C LEU A 309 2.71 -12.16 7.90
N LEU A 310 2.41 -11.04 8.56
CA LEU A 310 3.10 -10.66 9.80
C LEU A 310 2.78 -11.63 10.94
N ALA A 311 1.52 -12.08 11.05
CA ALA A 311 1.08 -13.07 12.03
C ALA A 311 1.86 -14.39 11.88
N ASP A 312 2.05 -14.87 10.67
CA ASP A 312 2.74 -16.13 10.40
C ASP A 312 4.25 -15.99 10.57
N VAL A 313 4.85 -14.84 10.23
CA VAL A 313 6.26 -14.54 10.58
C VAL A 313 6.44 -14.52 12.10
N SER A 314 5.55 -13.86 12.83
CA SER A 314 5.56 -13.82 14.30
C SER A 314 5.45 -15.22 14.90
N ALA A 315 4.53 -16.04 14.39
CA ALA A 315 4.39 -17.43 14.82
C ALA A 315 5.68 -18.23 14.58
N HIS A 316 6.31 -18.07 13.41
CA HIS A 316 7.58 -18.73 13.11
C HIS A 316 8.71 -18.28 14.05
N VAL A 317 8.81 -16.99 14.35
CA VAL A 317 9.78 -16.48 15.34
C VAL A 317 9.53 -17.10 16.71
N VAL A 318 8.26 -17.21 17.15
CA VAL A 318 7.91 -17.85 18.42
C VAL A 318 8.31 -19.33 18.45
N GLU A 319 8.17 -20.06 17.35
CA GLU A 319 8.64 -21.45 17.24
C GLU A 319 10.17 -21.52 17.35
N LEU A 320 10.90 -20.67 16.63
CA LEU A 320 12.36 -20.56 16.74
C LEU A 320 12.82 -20.13 18.14
N LEU A 321 11.94 -19.53 18.94
CA LEU A 321 12.19 -19.18 20.33
C LEU A 321 11.76 -20.26 21.31
N ARG A 322 11.20 -21.42 20.94
CA ARG A 322 10.77 -22.51 21.84
C ARG A 322 11.71 -23.70 21.92
#